data_AF-A0A2G6J0X5-F1
#
_entry.id   AF-A0A2G6J0X5-F1
#
_cell.length_a   1.000
_cell.length_b   1.000
_cell.length_c   1.000
_cell.angle_alpha   90.00
_cell.angle_beta   90.00
_cell.angle_gamma   90.00
#
_symmetry.space_group_name_H-M   'P 1'
#
loop_
_entity.id
_entity.type
_entity.pdbx_description
1 polymer ?
#
loop_
_entity_poly.entity_id
_entity_poly.type
_entity_poly.pdbx_seq_one_letter_code
_entity_poly.pdbx_strand_id
1 'polypeptide(L)'
;MRSKLALAVMTAALLTAAAAAESAAAPVVRFQTSAPGALAITGNTLGLSGTDGLPAATHKIGVFTDATLTLQEGGWPLGTTHDWTLASSEAVLDLPVGASVLYAELIWGGRYDNGTVGSLDDGISFTTPSDTYTVTPDAATSSAGDAAMGAWGYYGRSANVTAEVTTGGVYRVGGVPASYIEDNGGAGWTLLVAYTAPTLPNRNLNIFTMMAYISEATPVSDATASVPNLCTPTTPDSFGARLALTALEGDAVFAGDELR
;
A
#
# COMPACT_ATOMS: atom_id res chain seq x y z
N MET A 1 66.97 -40.24 19.39
CA MET A 1 66.53 -38.83 19.44
C MET A 1 65.67 -38.53 18.22
N ARG A 2 64.35 -38.46 18.38
CA ARG A 2 63.43 -37.96 17.35
C ARG A 2 62.51 -36.95 18.04
N SER A 3 62.67 -35.68 17.69
CA SER A 3 61.96 -34.57 18.29
C SER A 3 60.48 -34.60 17.88
N LYS A 4 59.60 -34.35 18.85
CA LYS A 4 58.17 -34.17 18.62
C LYS A 4 57.95 -32.73 18.16
N LEU A 5 57.46 -32.55 16.95
CA LEU A 5 57.02 -31.26 16.41
C LEU A 5 55.61 -30.98 16.96
N ALA A 6 55.47 -29.94 17.77
CA ALA A 6 54.18 -29.48 18.27
C ALA A 6 53.50 -28.63 17.18
N LEU A 7 52.33 -29.07 16.70
CA LEU A 7 51.50 -28.32 15.77
C LEU A 7 50.57 -27.40 16.58
N ALA A 8 50.83 -26.10 16.56
CA ALA A 8 49.95 -25.09 17.14
C ALA A 8 48.75 -24.87 16.20
N VAL A 9 47.56 -25.24 16.65
CA VAL A 9 46.30 -24.93 15.96
C VAL A 9 45.90 -23.50 16.35
N MET A 10 46.10 -22.54 15.44
CA MET A 10 45.48 -21.22 15.51
C MET A 10 44.01 -21.37 15.12
N THR A 11 43.10 -21.17 16.07
CA THR A 11 41.67 -21.06 15.79
C THR A 11 41.37 -19.63 15.33
N ALA A 12 41.08 -19.45 14.04
CA ALA A 12 40.55 -18.19 13.53
C ALA A 12 39.09 -18.06 14.00
N ALA A 13 38.80 -17.06 14.84
CA ALA A 13 37.43 -16.71 15.18
C ALA A 13 36.76 -16.12 13.93
N LEU A 14 35.85 -16.88 13.33
CA LEU A 14 35.02 -16.41 12.23
C LEU A 14 33.98 -15.45 12.84
N LEU A 15 34.20 -14.15 12.66
CA LEU A 15 33.23 -13.13 13.04
C LEU A 15 32.09 -13.18 12.01
N THR A 16 31.02 -13.89 12.32
CA THR A 16 29.79 -13.83 11.52
C THR A 16 29.18 -12.44 11.72
N ALA A 17 29.32 -11.57 10.74
CA ALA A 17 28.52 -10.36 10.66
C ALA A 17 27.06 -10.80 10.51
N ALA A 18 26.24 -10.57 11.52
CA ALA A 18 24.79 -10.65 11.37
C ALA A 18 24.41 -9.60 10.33
N ALA A 19 23.80 -10.03 9.23
CA ALA A 19 23.20 -9.10 8.27
C ALA A 19 22.17 -8.27 9.04
N ALA A 20 22.36 -6.95 9.07
CA ALA A 20 21.34 -6.05 9.59
C ALA A 20 20.12 -6.18 8.67
N ALA A 21 18.95 -6.43 9.23
CA ALA A 21 17.70 -6.29 8.49
C ALA A 21 17.64 -4.86 7.92
N GLU A 22 17.28 -4.74 6.65
CA GLU A 22 17.09 -3.44 6.02
C GLU A 22 15.95 -2.73 6.75
N SER A 23 16.27 -1.60 7.39
CA SER A 23 15.26 -0.85 8.14
C SER A 23 14.28 -0.28 7.14
N ALA A 24 13.06 -0.79 7.14
CA ALA A 24 11.96 -0.17 6.43
C ALA A 24 11.84 1.33 6.79
N ALA A 25 11.37 2.15 5.84
CA ALA A 25 11.25 3.58 6.04
C ALA A 25 10.44 3.88 7.31
N ALA A 26 10.90 4.83 8.12
CA ALA A 26 10.22 5.19 9.36
C ALA A 26 8.77 5.64 9.04
N PRO A 27 7.75 5.15 9.77
CA PRO A 27 6.37 5.58 9.56
C PRO A 27 6.24 7.10 9.65
N VAL A 28 5.60 7.70 8.64
CA VAL A 28 5.29 9.13 8.64
C VAL A 28 3.94 9.32 9.33
N VAL A 29 3.94 10.11 10.40
CA VAL A 29 2.71 10.46 11.11
C VAL A 29 1.88 11.41 10.25
N ARG A 30 0.66 11.00 9.91
CA ARG A 30 -0.28 11.79 9.09
C ARG A 30 -1.34 12.48 9.94
N PHE A 31 -1.85 11.76 10.93
CA PHE A 31 -2.89 12.26 11.81
C PHE A 31 -2.85 11.56 13.16
N GLN A 32 -3.01 12.32 14.24
CA GLN A 32 -3.18 11.80 15.59
C GLN A 32 -4.17 12.66 16.37
N THR A 33 -5.18 12.04 16.98
CA THR A 33 -6.11 12.75 17.87
C THR A 33 -6.78 11.80 18.87
N SER A 34 -7.48 12.38 19.84
CA SER A 34 -8.44 11.67 20.67
C SER A 34 -9.84 12.25 20.46
N ALA A 35 -10.77 11.41 19.97
CA ALA A 35 -12.11 11.85 19.62
C ALA A 35 -13.13 10.70 19.72
N PRO A 36 -14.44 11.00 19.85
CA PRO A 36 -15.51 10.01 19.83
C PRO A 36 -15.71 9.52 18.39
N GLY A 37 -14.91 8.55 17.98
CA GLY A 37 -14.69 8.28 16.55
C GLY A 37 -14.02 6.95 16.26
N ALA A 38 -13.86 6.65 14.98
CA ALA A 38 -13.22 5.43 14.48
C ALA A 38 -12.49 5.70 13.16
N LEU A 39 -11.83 4.67 12.66
CA LEU A 39 -11.25 4.64 11.32
C LEU A 39 -12.17 3.86 10.39
N ALA A 40 -12.31 4.33 9.16
CA ALA A 40 -12.85 3.59 8.02
C ALA A 40 -11.75 3.43 6.97
N ILE A 41 -11.79 2.32 6.25
CA ILE A 41 -10.90 2.00 5.14
C ILE A 41 -11.74 1.55 3.96
N THR A 42 -11.42 2.04 2.78
CA THR A 42 -11.96 1.53 1.52
C THR A 42 -10.87 1.60 0.46
N GLY A 43 -11.04 0.90 -0.65
CA GLY A 43 -10.03 0.82 -1.69
C GLY A 43 -10.34 -0.29 -2.67
N ASN A 44 -9.61 -0.31 -3.79
CA ASN A 44 -9.79 -1.34 -4.79
C ASN A 44 -8.50 -1.53 -5.60
N THR A 45 -8.35 -2.70 -6.22
CA THR A 45 -7.32 -2.93 -7.23
C THR A 45 -7.69 -2.18 -8.51
N LEU A 46 -6.70 -1.97 -9.38
CA LEU A 46 -6.87 -1.32 -10.69
C LEU A 46 -6.69 -2.28 -11.86
N GLY A 47 -6.50 -3.57 -11.57
CA GLY A 47 -6.23 -4.58 -12.58
C GLY A 47 -6.95 -5.89 -12.30
N LEU A 48 -7.27 -6.58 -13.39
CA LEU A 48 -7.73 -7.96 -13.38
C LEU A 48 -6.54 -8.87 -13.70
N SER A 49 -6.43 -9.99 -12.99
CA SER A 49 -5.40 -10.98 -13.28
C SER A 49 -5.76 -11.81 -14.51
N GLY A 50 -4.77 -12.12 -15.34
CA GLY A 50 -4.91 -13.06 -16.45
C GLY A 50 -3.89 -12.88 -17.57
N THR A 51 -4.06 -13.68 -18.62
CA THR A 51 -3.15 -13.78 -19.77
C THR A 51 -3.93 -13.91 -21.07
N ASP A 52 -3.37 -13.46 -22.19
CA ASP A 52 -3.92 -13.67 -23.55
C ASP A 52 -5.40 -13.29 -23.70
N GLY A 53 -5.83 -12.22 -23.04
CA GLY A 53 -7.21 -11.74 -23.14
C GLY A 53 -8.20 -12.46 -22.23
N LEU A 54 -7.77 -13.32 -21.30
CA LEU A 54 -8.67 -14.09 -20.44
C LEU A 54 -8.32 -13.94 -18.95
N PRO A 55 -9.32 -13.74 -18.08
CA PRO A 55 -9.10 -13.77 -16.63
C PRO A 55 -8.52 -15.12 -16.18
N ALA A 56 -7.44 -15.08 -15.41
CA ALA A 56 -6.80 -16.26 -14.83
C ALA A 56 -6.08 -15.89 -13.53
N ALA A 57 -5.82 -16.86 -12.66
CA ALA A 57 -5.04 -16.65 -11.44
C ALA A 57 -3.54 -16.65 -11.77
N THR A 58 -3.07 -15.54 -12.32
CA THR A 58 -1.66 -15.32 -12.67
C THR A 58 -1.02 -14.28 -11.76
N HIS A 59 0.31 -14.28 -11.69
CA HIS A 59 1.10 -13.32 -10.92
C HIS A 59 1.19 -11.94 -11.60
N LYS A 60 0.15 -11.47 -12.30
CA LYS A 60 0.20 -10.21 -13.03
C LYS A 60 -1.15 -9.57 -13.24
N ILE A 61 -1.12 -8.27 -13.50
CA ILE A 61 -2.23 -7.57 -14.15
C ILE A 61 -2.24 -8.02 -15.62
N GLY A 62 -3.34 -8.63 -16.05
CA GLY A 62 -3.58 -8.96 -17.45
C GLY A 62 -4.22 -7.80 -18.21
N VAL A 63 -5.06 -7.00 -17.54
CA VAL A 63 -5.70 -5.79 -18.06
C VAL A 63 -6.08 -4.86 -16.92
N PHE A 64 -6.12 -3.54 -17.16
CA PHE A 64 -6.65 -2.60 -16.17
C PHE A 64 -8.18 -2.54 -16.20
N THR A 65 -8.76 -2.15 -15.08
CA THR A 65 -10.19 -1.87 -14.97
C THR A 65 -10.51 -0.45 -15.44
N ASP A 66 -11.69 -0.27 -16.01
CA ASP A 66 -12.34 1.02 -16.29
C ASP A 66 -13.71 1.02 -15.60
N ALA A 67 -13.81 1.73 -14.49
CA ALA A 67 -15.05 1.83 -13.73
C ALA A 67 -16.18 2.56 -14.47
N THR A 68 -15.88 3.30 -15.55
CA THR A 68 -16.91 3.94 -16.36
C THR A 68 -17.67 2.96 -17.27
N LEU A 69 -17.15 1.74 -17.42
CA LEU A 69 -17.71 0.68 -18.27
C LEU A 69 -17.89 1.14 -19.72
N THR A 70 -17.01 2.02 -20.21
CA THR A 70 -17.09 2.57 -21.57
C THR A 70 -16.06 1.97 -22.51
N LEU A 71 -15.01 1.34 -21.97
CA LEU A 71 -13.95 0.68 -22.70
C LEU A 71 -14.04 -0.85 -22.58
N GLN A 72 -13.53 -1.56 -23.57
CA GLN A 72 -13.40 -3.01 -23.52
C GLN A 72 -12.21 -3.47 -24.37
N GLU A 73 -11.29 -4.18 -23.73
CA GLU A 73 -10.22 -4.87 -24.42
C GLU A 73 -10.70 -6.23 -24.97
N GLY A 74 -10.16 -6.63 -26.12
CA GLY A 74 -10.56 -7.89 -26.76
C GLY A 74 -10.32 -9.10 -25.84
N GLY A 75 -11.36 -9.91 -25.62
CA GLY A 75 -11.34 -11.08 -24.74
C GLY A 75 -11.71 -10.79 -23.28
N TRP A 76 -11.58 -9.53 -22.85
CA TRP A 76 -11.88 -9.10 -21.49
C TRP A 76 -13.33 -8.60 -21.32
N PRO A 77 -13.87 -8.56 -20.10
CA PRO A 77 -15.18 -7.97 -19.83
C PRO A 77 -15.24 -6.47 -20.18
N LEU A 78 -16.45 -5.95 -20.38
CA LEU A 78 -16.67 -4.50 -20.45
C LEU A 78 -16.15 -3.81 -19.18
N GLY A 79 -15.58 -2.61 -19.33
CA GLY A 79 -14.87 -1.91 -18.27
C GLY A 79 -13.41 -2.33 -18.15
N THR A 80 -12.74 -2.48 -19.29
CA THR A 80 -11.31 -2.85 -19.32
C THR A 80 -10.54 -2.03 -20.36
N THR A 81 -9.26 -1.78 -20.04
CA THR A 81 -8.33 -0.99 -20.88
C THR A 81 -6.90 -1.46 -20.66
N HIS A 82 -6.06 -1.42 -21.69
CA HIS A 82 -4.60 -1.56 -21.55
C HIS A 82 -3.89 -0.23 -21.33
N ASP A 83 -4.61 0.88 -21.37
CA ASP A 83 -4.10 2.22 -21.09
C ASP A 83 -4.33 2.58 -19.63
N TRP A 84 -3.25 2.61 -18.84
CA TRP A 84 -3.29 2.97 -17.41
C TRP A 84 -3.81 4.40 -17.18
N THR A 85 -3.68 5.31 -18.15
CA THR A 85 -4.19 6.68 -18.02
C THR A 85 -5.72 6.74 -18.04
N LEU A 86 -6.36 5.72 -18.63
CA LEU A 86 -7.81 5.53 -18.67
C LEU A 86 -8.30 4.57 -17.59
N ALA A 87 -7.39 3.89 -16.89
CA ALA A 87 -7.73 2.93 -15.85
C ALA A 87 -8.39 3.62 -14.66
N SER A 88 -9.43 2.99 -14.11
CA SER A 88 -10.08 3.44 -12.89
C SER A 88 -10.83 2.32 -12.18
N SER A 89 -10.93 2.42 -10.86
CA SER A 89 -11.74 1.52 -10.04
C SER A 89 -12.47 2.27 -8.94
N GLU A 90 -13.59 1.69 -8.49
CA GLU A 90 -14.50 2.27 -7.51
C GLU A 90 -14.55 1.44 -6.23
N ALA A 91 -14.72 2.10 -5.09
CA ALA A 91 -14.99 1.48 -3.81
C ALA A 91 -15.97 2.32 -2.99
N VAL A 92 -16.73 1.66 -2.10
CA VAL A 92 -17.68 2.34 -1.21
C VAL A 92 -17.00 2.67 0.11
N LEU A 93 -17.00 3.94 0.49
CA LEU A 93 -16.68 4.38 1.84
C LEU A 93 -17.98 4.38 2.67
N ASP A 94 -18.08 3.45 3.62
CA ASP A 94 -19.18 3.41 4.57
C ASP A 94 -18.86 4.28 5.79
N LEU A 95 -19.72 5.28 6.05
CA LEU A 95 -19.65 6.12 7.24
C LEU A 95 -21.02 6.10 7.94
N PRO A 96 -21.06 5.96 9.27
CA PRO A 96 -22.32 5.95 9.99
C PRO A 96 -23.03 7.31 9.90
N VAL A 97 -24.35 7.30 10.08
CA VAL A 97 -25.16 8.53 10.10
C VAL A 97 -24.65 9.49 11.18
N GLY A 98 -24.52 10.77 10.83
CA GLY A 98 -24.00 11.80 11.71
C GLY A 98 -22.48 11.78 11.86
N ALA A 99 -21.77 10.97 11.06
CA ALA A 99 -20.32 11.02 11.03
C ALA A 99 -19.81 12.37 10.51
N SER A 100 -18.69 12.82 11.05
CA SER A 100 -17.93 13.96 10.54
C SER A 100 -16.48 13.56 10.34
N VAL A 101 -15.97 13.74 9.12
CA VAL A 101 -14.59 13.42 8.76
C VAL A 101 -13.65 14.36 9.51
N LEU A 102 -12.66 13.78 10.16
CA LEU A 102 -11.57 14.48 10.83
C LEU A 102 -10.33 14.55 9.96
N TYR A 103 -10.09 13.47 9.20
CA TYR A 103 -8.93 13.33 8.35
C TYR A 103 -9.17 12.25 7.29
N ALA A 104 -8.64 12.45 6.08
CA ALA A 104 -8.62 11.44 5.04
C ALA A 104 -7.27 11.43 4.32
N GLU A 105 -6.67 10.24 4.18
CA GLU A 105 -5.45 10.01 3.40
C GLU A 105 -5.77 9.05 2.25
N LEU A 106 -5.56 9.50 1.03
CA LEU A 106 -5.58 8.65 -0.15
C LEU A 106 -4.18 8.10 -0.37
N ILE A 107 -4.07 6.79 -0.58
CA ILE A 107 -2.82 6.06 -0.81
C ILE A 107 -2.99 5.30 -2.13
N TRP A 108 -1.98 5.33 -3.00
CA TRP A 108 -1.99 4.58 -4.25
C TRP A 108 -0.59 4.09 -4.60
N GLY A 109 -0.55 3.09 -5.47
CA GLY A 109 0.71 2.54 -5.94
C GLY A 109 0.51 1.44 -6.95
N GLY A 110 1.62 1.00 -7.51
CA GLY A 110 1.64 -0.07 -8.48
C GLY A 110 3.05 -0.51 -8.85
N ARG A 111 3.14 -1.53 -9.69
CA ARG A 111 4.37 -1.88 -10.38
C ARG A 111 4.59 -0.91 -11.55
N TYR A 112 5.75 -0.28 -11.61
CA TYR A 112 6.15 0.60 -12.70
C TYR A 112 7.22 -0.04 -13.59
N ASP A 113 7.42 0.56 -14.75
CA ASP A 113 8.43 0.24 -15.76
C ASP A 113 8.93 1.53 -16.44
N ASN A 114 9.74 1.39 -17.49
CA ASN A 114 10.26 2.53 -18.27
C ASN A 114 9.16 3.40 -18.90
N GLY A 115 7.97 2.86 -19.15
CA GLY A 115 6.86 3.60 -19.74
C GLY A 115 6.09 4.44 -18.72
N THR A 116 6.23 4.13 -17.43
CA THR A 116 5.41 4.70 -16.35
C THR A 116 6.23 5.44 -15.29
N VAL A 117 7.53 5.16 -15.18
CA VAL A 117 8.43 5.78 -14.19
C VAL A 117 8.47 7.31 -14.26
N GLY A 118 8.26 7.89 -15.44
CA GLY A 118 8.22 9.34 -15.62
C GLY A 118 6.96 10.01 -15.05
N SER A 119 5.94 9.22 -14.71
CA SER A 119 4.62 9.71 -14.28
C SER A 119 4.28 9.38 -12.82
N LEU A 120 5.19 8.78 -12.05
CA LEU A 120 4.92 8.37 -10.67
C LEU A 120 4.54 9.53 -9.74
N ASP A 121 4.94 10.75 -10.11
CA ASP A 121 4.67 11.98 -9.37
C ASP A 121 3.58 12.85 -10.02
N ASP A 122 2.97 12.37 -11.11
CA ASP A 122 1.84 13.04 -11.74
C ASP A 122 0.59 12.97 -10.85
N GLY A 123 -0.29 13.96 -11.00
CA GLY A 123 -1.57 13.97 -10.28
C GLY A 123 -2.52 12.89 -10.81
N ILE A 124 -3.18 12.17 -9.90
CA ILE A 124 -4.18 11.15 -10.23
C ILE A 124 -5.61 11.72 -10.15
N SER A 125 -6.56 11.06 -10.79
CA SER A 125 -7.98 11.42 -10.69
C SER A 125 -8.61 10.81 -9.45
N PHE A 126 -9.30 11.63 -8.66
CA PHE A 126 -10.06 11.22 -7.48
C PHE A 126 -11.49 11.76 -7.58
N THR A 127 -12.45 10.89 -7.89
CA THR A 127 -13.87 11.23 -7.89
C THR A 127 -14.49 10.86 -6.55
N THR A 128 -15.11 11.84 -5.90
CA THR A 128 -15.92 11.67 -4.69
C THR A 128 -17.40 11.62 -5.09
N PRO A 129 -18.33 11.36 -4.15
CA PRO A 129 -19.76 11.49 -4.42
C PRO A 129 -20.21 12.88 -4.91
N SER A 130 -19.38 13.91 -4.67
CA SER A 130 -19.73 15.30 -4.96
C SER A 130 -19.07 15.84 -6.24
N ASP A 131 -17.80 15.50 -6.49
CA ASP A 131 -17.02 16.08 -7.59
C ASP A 131 -15.80 15.22 -7.96
N THR A 132 -15.06 15.61 -9.00
CA THR A 132 -13.78 15.03 -9.38
C THR A 132 -12.64 16.02 -9.19
N TYR A 133 -11.54 15.52 -8.61
CA TYR A 133 -10.35 16.28 -8.29
C TYR A 133 -9.12 15.65 -8.92
N THR A 134 -8.11 16.47 -9.19
CA THR A 134 -6.74 15.99 -9.45
C THR A 134 -5.96 16.06 -8.15
N VAL A 135 -5.42 14.93 -7.70
CA VAL A 135 -4.69 14.80 -6.44
C VAL A 135 -3.21 14.60 -6.74
N THR A 136 -2.39 15.56 -6.35
CA THR A 136 -0.92 15.49 -6.46
C THR A 136 -0.33 14.72 -5.27
N PRO A 137 0.65 13.84 -5.48
CA PRO A 137 1.31 13.12 -4.40
C PRO A 137 2.06 14.05 -3.43
N ASP A 138 2.04 13.67 -2.15
CA ASP A 138 2.85 14.29 -1.11
C ASP A 138 4.28 13.70 -1.12
N ALA A 139 5.27 14.56 -1.36
CA ALA A 139 6.68 14.15 -1.39
C ALA A 139 7.17 13.63 -0.02
N ALA A 140 6.53 13.98 1.09
CA ALA A 140 6.90 13.49 2.42
C ALA A 140 6.63 11.99 2.62
N THR A 141 5.76 11.41 1.79
CA THR A 141 5.33 10.01 1.89
C THR A 141 5.63 9.21 0.63
N SER A 142 6.31 9.82 -0.35
CA SER A 142 6.70 9.15 -1.59
C SER A 142 7.68 8.02 -1.32
N SER A 143 7.41 6.84 -1.87
CA SER A 143 8.32 5.72 -1.86
C SER A 143 8.50 5.17 -3.27
N ALA A 144 9.76 5.00 -3.68
CA ALA A 144 10.13 4.12 -4.78
C ALA A 144 10.62 2.82 -4.13
N GLY A 145 9.70 1.88 -3.98
CA GLY A 145 9.96 0.53 -3.46
C GLY A 145 11.07 -0.12 -4.27
N ASP A 146 12.23 -0.18 -3.61
CA ASP A 146 13.52 -0.65 -4.10
C ASP A 146 14.17 0.15 -5.25
N ALA A 147 15.00 1.13 -4.88
CA ALA A 147 15.85 1.88 -5.81
C ALA A 147 16.84 0.98 -6.60
N ALA A 148 17.09 -0.27 -6.16
CA ALA A 148 17.95 -1.22 -6.86
C ALA A 148 17.30 -1.82 -8.11
N MET A 149 15.97 -1.76 -8.25
CA MET A 149 15.25 -2.28 -9.42
C MET A 149 15.34 -1.36 -10.65
N GLY A 150 15.81 -0.12 -10.48
CA GLY A 150 16.14 0.80 -11.57
C GLY A 150 14.92 1.18 -12.43
N ALA A 151 14.87 0.66 -13.65
CA ALA A 151 13.87 0.97 -14.69
C ALA A 151 12.47 0.40 -14.43
N TRP A 152 12.31 -0.41 -13.39
CA TRP A 152 11.05 -1.00 -12.95
C TRP A 152 11.09 -1.15 -11.43
N GLY A 153 9.96 -1.46 -10.82
CA GLY A 153 9.85 -1.65 -9.37
C GLY A 153 8.44 -1.41 -8.87
N TYR A 154 8.28 -1.30 -7.56
CA TYR A 154 7.02 -0.86 -6.96
C TYR A 154 7.15 0.54 -6.43
N TYR A 155 6.05 1.26 -6.39
CA TYR A 155 6.03 2.55 -5.75
C TYR A 155 4.74 2.71 -4.99
N GLY A 156 4.72 3.73 -4.17
CA GLY A 156 3.46 4.36 -3.86
C GLY A 156 3.63 5.74 -3.33
N ARG A 157 2.47 6.32 -3.16
CA ARG A 157 2.24 7.73 -2.95
C ARG A 157 1.05 7.85 -2.03
N SER A 158 0.96 9.00 -1.40
CA SER A 158 -0.24 9.35 -0.67
C SER A 158 -0.48 10.85 -0.71
N ALA A 159 -1.69 11.26 -0.36
CA ALA A 159 -2.06 12.65 -0.24
C ALA A 159 -3.17 12.81 0.80
N ASN A 160 -3.12 13.93 1.51
CA ASN A 160 -4.21 14.36 2.38
C ASN A 160 -5.35 14.88 1.51
N VAL A 161 -6.49 14.19 1.55
CA VAL A 161 -7.72 14.51 0.79
C VAL A 161 -8.88 14.87 1.73
N THR A 162 -8.57 15.38 2.92
CA THR A 162 -9.58 15.70 3.96
C THR A 162 -10.60 16.73 3.48
N ALA A 163 -10.22 17.65 2.59
CA ALA A 163 -11.12 18.68 2.08
C ALA A 163 -12.15 18.12 1.08
N GLU A 164 -11.79 17.06 0.36
CA GLU A 164 -12.58 16.42 -0.68
C GLU A 164 -13.52 15.35 -0.11
N VAL A 165 -13.11 14.69 0.98
CA VAL A 165 -13.85 13.59 1.63
C VAL A 165 -14.77 14.15 2.72
N THR A 166 -16.01 14.46 2.34
CA THR A 166 -17.00 15.07 3.27
C THR A 166 -18.14 14.12 3.66
N THR A 167 -18.36 13.03 2.92
CA THR A 167 -19.44 12.06 3.15
C THR A 167 -19.04 10.64 2.79
N GLY A 168 -19.75 9.64 3.30
CA GLY A 168 -19.71 8.29 2.76
C GLY A 168 -20.31 8.23 1.35
N GLY A 169 -20.00 7.17 0.61
CA GLY A 169 -20.50 6.95 -0.75
C GLY A 169 -19.50 6.23 -1.64
N VAL A 170 -19.75 6.27 -2.96
CA VAL A 170 -18.85 5.70 -3.96
C VAL A 170 -17.72 6.68 -4.25
N TYR A 171 -16.49 6.18 -4.16
CA TYR A 171 -15.28 6.89 -4.54
C TYR A 171 -14.61 6.15 -5.70
N ARG A 172 -14.09 6.90 -6.67
CA ARG A 172 -13.34 6.36 -7.82
C ARG A 172 -11.94 6.95 -7.83
N VAL A 173 -10.95 6.12 -8.09
CA VAL A 173 -9.59 6.55 -8.39
C VAL A 173 -9.24 6.09 -9.79
N GLY A 174 -8.54 6.94 -10.55
CA GLY A 174 -8.07 6.60 -11.88
C GLY A 174 -6.78 7.30 -12.27
N GLY A 175 -6.16 6.83 -13.34
CA GLY A 175 -4.90 7.36 -13.85
C GLY A 175 -3.72 7.11 -12.92
N VAL A 176 -3.73 6.01 -12.16
CA VAL A 176 -2.57 5.60 -11.36
C VAL A 176 -1.53 4.95 -12.28
N PRO A 177 -0.30 5.48 -12.36
CA PRO A 177 0.77 4.88 -13.17
C PRO A 177 1.01 3.42 -12.78
N ALA A 178 0.89 2.50 -13.74
CA ALA A 178 1.18 1.10 -13.52
C ALA A 178 1.44 0.39 -14.86
N SER A 179 2.22 -0.68 -14.82
CA SER A 179 2.47 -1.57 -15.95
C SER A 179 1.67 -2.87 -15.82
N TYR A 180 1.17 -3.36 -16.96
CA TYR A 180 0.52 -4.68 -17.09
C TYR A 180 1.35 -5.66 -17.95
N ILE A 181 2.49 -5.19 -18.48
CA ILE A 181 3.24 -5.92 -19.51
C ILE A 181 3.96 -7.14 -18.90
N GLU A 182 4.53 -6.95 -17.73
CA GLU A 182 5.42 -7.92 -17.08
C GLU A 182 4.72 -8.74 -16.01
N ASP A 183 5.36 -9.83 -15.59
CA ASP A 183 4.98 -10.58 -14.40
C ASP A 183 5.22 -9.74 -13.12
N ASN A 184 4.63 -10.18 -12.00
CA ASN A 184 4.55 -9.49 -10.72
C ASN A 184 3.72 -8.19 -10.74
N GLY A 185 2.75 -8.08 -11.65
CA GLY A 185 1.93 -6.88 -11.77
C GLY A 185 0.97 -6.67 -10.59
N GLY A 186 1.00 -5.48 -9.98
CA GLY A 186 0.02 -5.04 -8.99
C GLY A 186 -0.24 -3.54 -9.10
N ALA A 187 -1.47 -3.10 -8.86
CA ALA A 187 -1.85 -1.69 -8.83
C ALA A 187 -3.16 -1.51 -8.05
N GLY A 188 -3.26 -0.43 -7.28
CA GLY A 188 -4.46 -0.15 -6.51
C GLY A 188 -4.36 1.10 -5.67
N TRP A 189 -5.40 1.31 -4.88
CA TRP A 189 -5.53 2.47 -4.01
C TRP A 189 -6.32 2.12 -2.75
N THR A 190 -6.06 2.88 -1.70
CA THR A 190 -6.75 2.83 -0.40
C THR A 190 -7.05 4.24 0.06
N LEU A 191 -8.27 4.48 0.55
CA LEU A 191 -8.66 5.66 1.28
C LEU A 191 -8.82 5.33 2.77
N LEU A 192 -7.98 5.93 3.62
CA LEU A 192 -8.07 5.86 5.07
C LEU A 192 -8.76 7.10 5.61
N VAL A 193 -9.83 6.91 6.40
CA VAL A 193 -10.63 8.03 6.93
C VAL A 193 -10.76 7.92 8.45
N ALA A 194 -10.29 8.93 9.16
CA ALA A 194 -10.64 9.13 10.56
C ALA A 194 -11.91 9.99 10.64
N TYR A 195 -12.89 9.55 11.42
CA TYR A 195 -14.15 10.28 11.59
C TYR A 195 -14.62 10.26 13.04
N THR A 196 -15.42 11.24 13.41
CA THR A 196 -16.22 11.23 14.65
C THR A 196 -17.65 10.81 14.36
N ALA A 197 -18.33 10.23 15.34
CA ALA A 197 -19.77 10.05 15.29
C ALA A 197 -20.37 10.09 16.71
N PRO A 198 -21.59 10.64 16.90
CA PRO A 198 -22.17 10.87 18.23
C PRO A 198 -22.33 9.64 19.12
N THR A 199 -22.41 8.45 18.52
CA THR A 199 -22.63 7.17 19.24
C THR A 199 -21.35 6.41 19.55
N LEU A 200 -20.18 6.91 19.10
CA LEU A 200 -18.91 6.21 19.27
C LEU A 200 -18.18 6.67 20.54
N PRO A 201 -17.48 5.75 21.24
CA PRO A 201 -16.66 6.10 22.38
C PRO A 201 -15.41 6.87 21.94
N ASN A 202 -14.79 7.59 22.89
CA ASN A 202 -13.47 8.19 22.67
C ASN A 202 -12.43 7.11 22.36
N ARG A 203 -11.65 7.35 21.30
CA ARG A 203 -10.51 6.51 20.90
C ARG A 203 -9.31 7.38 20.58
N ASN A 204 -8.12 6.82 20.75
CA ASN A 204 -6.91 7.39 20.17
C ASN A 204 -6.85 6.96 18.69
N LEU A 205 -7.03 7.92 17.79
CA LEU A 205 -7.09 7.70 16.34
C LEU A 205 -5.77 8.14 15.73
N ASN A 206 -5.12 7.23 15.02
CA ASN A 206 -3.83 7.48 14.41
C ASN A 206 -3.81 6.96 12.98
N ILE A 207 -3.29 7.77 12.05
CA ILE A 207 -2.99 7.36 10.69
C ILE A 207 -1.52 7.64 10.44
N PHE A 208 -0.83 6.60 9.97
CA PHE A 208 0.55 6.65 9.56
C PHE A 208 0.63 6.11 8.14
N THR A 209 1.55 6.65 7.36
CA THR A 209 1.91 6.12 6.06
C THR A 209 3.32 5.58 6.15
N MET A 210 3.46 4.32 5.76
CA MET A 210 4.74 3.65 5.65
C MET A 210 4.67 2.80 4.41
N MET A 211 5.74 2.85 3.61
CA MET A 211 5.88 1.99 2.45
C MET A 211 7.22 1.28 2.57
N ALA A 212 7.14 -0.03 2.68
CA ALA A 212 8.29 -0.91 2.77
C ALA A 212 8.20 -1.92 1.63
N TYR A 213 9.29 -2.10 0.92
CA TYR A 213 9.41 -3.20 -0.01
C TYR A 213 9.76 -4.46 0.79
N ILE A 214 9.00 -5.52 0.56
CA ILE A 214 9.22 -6.84 1.15
C ILE A 214 9.61 -7.76 0.01
N SER A 215 10.73 -8.45 0.15
CA SER A 215 11.26 -9.40 -0.81
C SER A 215 11.58 -10.73 -0.15
N GLU A 216 11.40 -11.79 -0.93
CA GLU A 216 11.85 -13.15 -0.59
C GLU A 216 13.37 -13.34 -0.76
N ALA A 217 14.14 -12.25 -0.97
CA ALA A 217 15.59 -12.32 -1.12
C ALA A 217 16.24 -12.97 0.12
N THR A 218 17.50 -13.39 0.03
CA THR A 218 18.23 -13.93 1.19
C THR A 218 19.21 -12.87 1.71
N PRO A 219 19.08 -12.41 2.98
CA PRO A 219 18.05 -12.77 3.95
C PRO A 219 16.68 -12.15 3.61
N VAL A 220 15.59 -12.85 3.99
CA VAL A 220 14.22 -12.35 3.79
C VAL A 220 14.11 -10.99 4.45
N SER A 221 13.54 -10.01 3.75
CA SER A 221 13.38 -8.68 4.32
C SER A 221 12.12 -8.64 5.17
N ASP A 222 12.27 -8.56 6.49
CA ASP A 222 11.19 -8.20 7.40
C ASP A 222 11.13 -6.67 7.52
N ALA A 223 9.93 -6.08 7.43
CA ALA A 223 9.72 -4.70 7.82
C ALA A 223 9.06 -4.63 9.20
N THR A 224 9.76 -4.01 10.16
CA THR A 224 9.16 -3.67 11.45
C THR A 224 8.71 -2.21 11.46
N ALA A 225 7.41 -2.00 11.62
CA ALA A 225 6.84 -0.67 11.87
C ALA A 225 6.66 -0.45 13.38
N SER A 226 7.23 0.63 13.91
CA SER A 226 6.98 1.04 15.30
C SER A 226 5.99 2.20 15.32
N VAL A 227 4.92 2.07 16.09
CA VAL A 227 3.94 3.14 16.32
C VAL A 227 4.29 3.84 17.64
N PRO A 228 5.04 4.96 17.62
CA PRO A 228 5.42 5.64 18.85
C PRO A 228 4.19 6.29 19.50
N ASN A 229 4.25 6.46 20.82
CA ASN A 229 3.25 7.20 21.60
C ASN A 229 1.83 6.61 21.58
N LEU A 230 1.69 5.31 21.34
CA LEU A 230 0.41 4.61 21.54
C LEU A 230 0.10 4.55 23.04
N CYS A 231 -0.76 5.44 23.52
CA CYS A 231 -1.28 5.37 24.89
C CYS A 231 -2.40 4.32 24.98
N THR A 232 -2.22 3.33 25.85
CA THR A 232 -3.25 2.34 26.19
C THR A 232 -3.85 2.65 27.56
N PRO A 233 -5.13 2.30 27.83
CA PRO A 233 -5.69 2.39 29.17
C PRO A 233 -4.85 1.59 30.17
N THR A 234 -4.71 2.10 31.40
CA THR A 234 -3.90 1.45 32.45
C THR A 234 -4.56 0.20 33.06
N THR A 235 -5.82 -0.07 32.74
CA THR A 235 -6.56 -1.27 33.17
C THR A 235 -6.33 -2.43 32.19
N PRO A 236 -5.63 -3.51 32.60
CA PRO A 236 -5.13 -4.57 31.71
C PRO A 236 -6.20 -5.28 30.86
N ASP A 237 -7.43 -5.35 31.35
CA ASP A 237 -8.47 -6.20 30.76
C ASP A 237 -9.39 -5.46 29.76
N SER A 238 -9.08 -4.21 29.39
CA SER A 238 -9.98 -3.35 28.60
C SER A 238 -9.35 -2.73 27.35
N PHE A 239 -8.14 -3.14 26.97
CA PHE A 239 -7.51 -2.62 25.75
C PHE A 239 -7.86 -3.48 24.53
N GLY A 240 -8.47 -2.83 23.53
CA GLY A 240 -8.63 -3.39 22.19
C GLY A 240 -8.09 -2.39 21.17
N ALA A 241 -7.25 -2.86 20.25
CA ALA A 241 -6.77 -2.10 19.11
C ALA A 241 -7.37 -2.66 17.82
N ARG A 242 -7.40 -1.82 16.78
CA ARG A 242 -7.68 -2.25 15.42
C ARG A 242 -6.54 -1.74 14.55
N LEU A 243 -5.99 -2.63 13.74
CA LEU A 243 -5.01 -2.29 12.72
C LEU A 243 -5.68 -2.42 11.36
N ALA A 244 -5.51 -1.41 10.52
CA ALA A 244 -5.81 -1.49 9.11
C ALA A 244 -4.49 -1.43 8.35
N LEU A 245 -4.28 -2.36 7.42
CA LEU A 245 -3.09 -2.47 6.60
C LEU A 245 -3.52 -2.51 5.14
N THR A 246 -2.73 -1.87 4.28
CA THR A 246 -2.77 -2.09 2.83
C THR A 246 -1.47 -2.76 2.42
N ALA A 247 -1.58 -3.81 1.63
CA ALA A 247 -0.46 -4.45 0.96
C ALA A 247 -0.70 -4.38 -0.55
N LEU A 248 0.38 -4.23 -1.30
CA LEU A 248 0.38 -4.26 -2.75
C LEU A 248 1.15 -5.50 -3.18
N GLU A 249 0.64 -6.17 -4.21
CA GLU A 249 1.28 -7.33 -4.83
C GLU A 249 1.45 -8.52 -3.87
N GLY A 250 0.35 -8.94 -3.25
CA GLY A 250 0.30 -10.28 -2.66
C GLY A 250 0.20 -11.33 -3.77
N ASP A 251 1.02 -12.36 -3.70
CA ASP A 251 1.14 -13.34 -4.77
C ASP A 251 -0.07 -14.30 -4.81
N ALA A 252 -0.70 -14.43 -5.98
CA ALA A 252 -1.91 -15.25 -6.11
C ALA A 252 -1.65 -16.77 -6.10
N VAL A 253 -0.42 -17.20 -6.41
CA VAL A 253 -0.06 -18.64 -6.53
C VAL A 253 1.02 -19.05 -5.53
N PHE A 254 1.74 -18.09 -4.92
CA PHE A 254 2.69 -18.38 -3.85
C PHE A 254 2.03 -18.19 -2.48
N ALA A 255 2.64 -18.78 -1.45
CA ALA A 255 2.19 -18.69 -0.08
C ALA A 255 3.38 -18.28 0.79
N GLY A 256 3.13 -17.52 1.85
CA GLY A 256 4.19 -16.98 2.71
C GLY A 256 3.91 -15.53 3.12
N ASP A 257 3.15 -14.81 2.31
CA ASP A 257 2.69 -13.45 2.62
C ASP A 257 1.85 -13.45 3.90
N GLU A 258 2.37 -12.81 4.95
CA GLU A 258 1.69 -12.74 6.24
C GLU A 258 2.01 -11.45 7.00
N LEU A 259 1.02 -11.00 7.78
CA LEU A 259 1.18 -9.98 8.82
C LEU A 259 1.23 -10.68 10.17
N ARG A 260 2.27 -10.44 10.96
CA ARG A 260 2.47 -11.01 12.30
C ARG A 260 2.59 -9.95 13.38
#